data_AF-A0A7J4AX24-F1
#
_entry.id   AF-A0A7J4AX24-F1
#
_cell.length_a   1.000
_cell.length_b   1.000
_cell.length_c   1.000
_cell.angle_alpha   90.00
_cell.angle_beta   90.00
_cell.angle_gamma   90.00
#
_symmetry.space_group_name_H-M   'P 1'
#
loop_
_entity.id
_entity.type
_entity.pdbx_description
1 polymer ?
#
loop_
_entity_poly.entity_id
_entity_poly.type
_entity_poly.pdbx_seq_one_letter_code
_entity_poly.pdbx_strand_id
1 'polypeptide(L)' 'MSKTMVSKKGQVVIPKDTREKLSLVPGTVLRVHVEGKRVILEPLQELPKEAFVSAGSKVTEPLLREAKKQATSQKDFSEI' A
#
# COMPACT_ATOMS: atom_id res chain seq x y z
N MET A 1 -13.87 10.17 -15.45
CA MET A 1 -12.90 9.77 -16.50
C MET A 1 -12.07 10.99 -16.88
N SER A 2 -10.76 10.86 -16.96
CA SER A 2 -9.84 11.89 -17.45
C SER A 2 -9.25 11.43 -18.79
N LYS A 3 -9.14 12.35 -19.75
CA LYS A 3 -8.49 12.11 -21.05
C LYS A 3 -7.13 12.80 -21.08
N THR A 4 -6.17 12.18 -21.75
CA THR A 4 -4.82 12.73 -21.95
C THR A 4 -4.41 12.47 -23.39
N MET A 5 -3.39 13.19 -23.88
CA MET A 5 -2.91 13.11 -25.25
C MET A 5 -1.45 12.65 -25.24
N VAL A 6 -1.08 11.87 -26.26
CA VAL A 6 0.30 11.47 -26.49
C VAL A 6 1.07 12.67 -27.05
N SER A 7 2.18 13.04 -26.43
CA SER A 7 3.06 14.11 -26.90
C SER A 7 3.77 13.71 -28.20
N LYS A 8 4.40 14.67 -28.88
CA LYS A 8 5.23 14.40 -30.08
C LYS A 8 6.34 13.37 -29.84
N LYS A 9 6.79 13.21 -28.58
CA LYS A 9 7.83 12.26 -28.18
C LYS A 9 7.27 10.92 -27.68
N GLY A 10 5.96 10.69 -27.81
CA GLY A 10 5.32 9.47 -27.32
C GLY A 10 5.00 9.48 -25.82
N GLN A 11 5.16 10.60 -25.12
CA GLN A 11 4.92 10.66 -23.68
C GLN A 11 3.44 10.89 -23.38
N VAL A 12 2.92 10.25 -22.33
CA VAL A 12 1.56 10.46 -21.83
C VAL A 12 1.62 11.06 -20.43
N VAL A 13 0.88 12.14 -20.20
CA VAL A 13 0.79 12.75 -18.87
C VAL A 13 -0.26 12.00 -18.06
N ILE A 14 0.14 11.53 -16.87
CA ILE A 14 -0.78 10.99 -15.86
C ILE A 14 -1.41 12.18 -15.11
N PRO A 15 -2.73 12.38 -15.18
CA PRO A 15 -3.41 13.48 -14.49
C PRO A 15 -3.23 13.43 -12.97
N LYS A 16 -3.30 14.58 -12.31
CA LYS A 16 -3.08 14.74 -10.86
C LYS A 16 -3.88 13.72 -10.04
N ASP A 17 -5.19 13.66 -10.24
CA ASP A 17 -6.09 12.77 -9.50
C ASP A 17 -5.71 11.28 -9.65
N THR A 18 -5.22 10.88 -10.83
CA THR A 18 -4.77 9.50 -11.07
C THR A 18 -3.44 9.23 -10.37
N ARG A 19 -2.50 10.19 -10.38
CA ARG A 19 -1.23 10.07 -9.65
C ARG A 19 -1.48 9.93 -8.15
N GLU A 20 -2.37 10.73 -7.58
CA GLU A 20 -2.67 10.69 -6.14
C GLU A 20 -3.29 9.35 -5.71
N LYS A 21 -4.26 8.85 -6.48
CA LYS A 21 -4.92 7.55 -6.21
C LYS A 21 -3.96 6.36 -6.26
N LEU A 22 -2.94 6.45 -7.11
CA LEU A 22 -1.93 5.41 -7.29
C LEU A 22 -0.63 5.72 -6.52
N SER A 23 -0.62 6.79 -5.71
CA SER A 23 0.55 7.28 -4.96
C SER A 23 1.82 7.41 -5.80
N LEU A 24 1.68 7.83 -7.05
CA LEU A 24 2.79 8.02 -7.99
C LEU A 24 3.50 9.34 -7.69
N VAL A 25 4.81 9.26 -7.48
CA VAL A 25 5.68 10.42 -7.27
C VAL A 25 6.65 10.58 -8.44
N PRO A 26 7.23 11.77 -8.68
CA PRO A 26 8.30 11.92 -9.65
C PRO A 26 9.43 10.91 -9.38
N GLY A 27 9.85 10.18 -10.42
CA GLY A 27 10.87 9.13 -10.30
C GLY A 27 10.34 7.72 -10.01
N THR A 28 9.03 7.53 -9.78
CA THR A 28 8.46 6.17 -9.69
C THR A 28 8.71 5.40 -10.99
N VAL A 29 9.34 4.23 -10.88
CA VAL A 29 9.58 3.33 -12.01
C VAL A 29 8.35 2.44 -12.22
N LEU A 30 7.84 2.39 -13.45
CA LEU A 30 6.68 1.60 -13.83
C LEU A 30 7.11 0.45 -14.74
N ARG A 31 6.61 -0.76 -14.46
CA ARG A 31 6.51 -1.84 -15.43
C ARG A 31 5.49 -1.44 -16.49
N VAL A 32 5.84 -1.72 -17.74
CA VAL A 32 4.97 -1.46 -18.89
C VAL A 32 4.76 -2.75 -19.65
N HIS A 33 3.52 -3.15 -19.82
CA HIS A 33 3.16 -4.29 -20.67
C HIS A 33 1.84 -4.05 -21.40
N VAL A 34 1.58 -4.86 -22.41
CA VAL A 34 0.39 -4.75 -23.27
C VAL A 34 -0.51 -5.95 -23.05
N GLU A 35 -1.77 -5.67 -22.75
CA GLU A 35 -2.82 -6.69 -22.64
C GLU A 35 -3.92 -6.37 -23.66
N GLY A 36 -3.90 -7.11 -24.78
CA GLY A 36 -4.80 -6.89 -25.91
C GLY A 36 -4.65 -5.48 -26.50
N LYS A 37 -5.65 -4.62 -26.29
CA LYS A 37 -5.65 -3.21 -26.76
C LYS A 37 -5.37 -2.20 -25.64
N ARG A 38 -4.85 -2.65 -24.49
CA ARG A 38 -4.58 -1.82 -23.32
C ARG A 38 -3.09 -1.82 -23.01
N VAL A 39 -2.59 -0.65 -22.62
CA VAL A 39 -1.28 -0.52 -21.98
C VAL A 39 -1.50 -0.52 -20.47
N ILE A 40 -0.85 -1.45 -19.78
CA ILE A 40 -0.89 -1.57 -18.33
C ILE A 40 0.41 -0.99 -17.78
N LEU A 41 0.29 -0.15 -16.76
CA LEU A 41 1.40 0.52 -16.08
C LEU A 41 1.33 0.19 -14.58
N GLU A 42 2.34 -0.50 -14.05
CA GLU A 42 2.36 -0.96 -12.66
C GLU A 42 3.63 -0.48 -11.95
N PRO A 43 3.56 0.14 -10.76
CA PRO A 43 4.74 0.48 -9.97
C PRO A 43 5.61 -0.74 -9.66
N LEU A 44 6.92 -0.64 -9.86
CA LEU A 44 7.86 -1.73 -9.53
C LEU A 44 8.17 -1.85 -8.04
N GLN A 45 7.98 -0.79 -7.26
CA GLN A 45 8.09 -0.82 -5.80
C GLN A 45 6.70 -0.59 -5.20
N GLU A 46 6.29 -1.52 -4.34
CA GLU A 46 5.14 -1.36 -3.48
C GLU A 46 5.35 -0.14 -2.56
N LEU A 47 4.23 0.51 -2.27
CA LEU A 47 4.06 1.71 -1.46
C LEU A 47 5.09 1.85 -0.31
N PRO A 48 5.51 3.08 0.04
CA PRO A 48 6.43 3.31 1.15
C PRO A 48 5.96 2.54 2.39
N LYS A 49 6.90 1.83 3.03
CA LYS A 49 6.67 1.04 4.27
C LYS A 49 5.91 1.81 5.36
N GLU A 50 5.94 3.14 5.30
CA GLU A 50 5.20 4.07 6.16
C GLU A 50 3.68 3.82 6.17
N ALA A 51 3.09 3.37 5.05
CA ALA A 51 1.68 2.98 5.02
C ALA A 51 1.39 1.73 5.89
N PHE A 52 2.31 0.76 5.93
CA PHE A 52 2.20 -0.42 6.78
C PHE A 52 2.34 -0.08 8.27
N VAL A 53 3.19 0.88 8.64
CA VAL A 53 3.40 1.26 10.05
C VAL A 53 2.12 1.83 10.68
N SER A 54 1.34 2.60 9.90
CA SER A 54 0.08 3.19 10.41
C SER A 54 -1.04 2.16 10.63
N ALA A 55 -1.09 1.11 9.80
CA ALA A 55 -2.03 0.00 9.95
C ALA A 55 -1.60 -0.97 11.06
N GLY A 56 -0.28 -1.19 11.20
CA GLY A 56 0.30 -2.02 12.25
C GLY A 56 -0.12 -1.58 13.64
N SER A 57 0.06 -0.31 14.02
CA SER A 57 -0.24 0.12 15.39
C SER A 57 -1.72 -0.05 15.77
N LYS A 58 -2.66 0.23 14.85
CA LYS A 58 -4.11 0.12 15.13
C LYS A 58 -4.60 -1.33 15.24
N VAL A 59 -3.98 -2.26 14.53
CA VAL A 59 -4.39 -3.69 14.52
C VAL A 59 -3.63 -4.51 15.56
N THR A 60 -2.37 -4.16 15.83
CA THR A 60 -1.49 -4.95 16.71
C THR A 60 -1.70 -4.64 18.19
N GLU A 61 -2.10 -3.40 18.54
CA GLU A 61 -2.36 -3.01 19.94
C GLU A 61 -3.48 -3.83 20.61
N PRO A 62 -4.66 -4.06 19.98
CA PRO A 62 -5.70 -4.91 20.55
C PRO A 62 -5.23 -6.35 20.80
N LEU A 63 -4.54 -6.95 19.82
CA LEU A 63 -4.04 -8.33 19.90
C LEU A 63 -2.98 -8.51 20.99
N LEU A 64 -2.03 -7.58 21.10
CA LEU A 64 -1.02 -7.59 22.16
C LEU A 64 -1.63 -7.39 23.55
N ARG A 65 -2.70 -6.61 23.65
CA ARG A 65 -3.42 -6.38 24.92
C ARG A 65 -4.19 -7.64 25.35
N GLU A 66 -4.80 -8.36 24.43
CA GLU A 66 -5.45 -9.64 24.70
C GLU A 66 -4.44 -10.72 25.13
N ALA A 67 -3.30 -10.83 24.43
CA ALA A 67 -2.25 -11.77 24.80
C ALA A 67 -1.69 -11.51 26.22
N LYS A 68 -1.48 -10.25 26.60
CA LYS A 68 -1.03 -9.89 27.96
C LYS A 68 -2.07 -10.19 29.03
N LYS A 69 -3.37 -10.03 28.74
CA LYS A 69 -4.44 -10.40 29.68
C LYS A 69 -4.49 -11.91 29.93
N GLN A 70 -4.33 -12.73 28.89
CA GLN A 70 -4.34 -14.19 29.01
C GLN A 70 -3.14 -14.72 29.81
N ALA A 71 -1.96 -14.11 29.67
CA ALA A 71 -0.77 -14.48 30.44
C ALA A 71 -0.89 -14.17 31.95
N THR A 72 -1.81 -13.30 32.36
CA THR A 72 -1.98 -12.91 33.77
C THR A 72 -2.94 -13.88 34.50
N SER A 73 -3.95 -14.42 33.83
CA SER A 73 -4.93 -15.34 34.45
C SER A 73 -4.44 -16.79 34.61
N GLN A 74 -3.30 -17.16 34.00
CA GLN A 74 -2.77 -18.54 34.10
C GLN A 74 -1.81 -18.75 35.28
N LYS A 75 -1.39 -17.68 35.98
CA LYS A 75 -0.50 -17.80 37.15
C LYS A 75 -1.21 -18.18 38.46
N ASP A 76 -2.53 -18.09 38.52
CA ASP A 76 -3.29 -18.33 39.77
C ASP A 76 -3.72 -19.80 39.97
N PHE A 77 -3.49 -20.69 38.99
CA PHE A 77 -3.93 -22.11 39.06
C PHE A 77 -2.80 -23.12 39.35
N SER A 78 -1.57 -22.67 39.60
CA SER A 78 -0.43 -23.55 39.89
C SER A 78 0.00 -23.62 41.37
N GLU A 79 -0.81 -23.09 42.29
CA GLU A 79 -0.54 -23.15 43.75
C GLU A 79 -1.62 -23.88 44.57
N ILE A 80 -2.37 -24.82 43.97
CA ILE A 80 -3.23 -25.77 44.73
C ILE A 80 -2.80 -27.20 44.49
#